data_AF-A4T106-F1
#
_entry.id   AF-A4T106-F1
#
_cell.length_a   1.000
_cell.length_b   1.000
_cell.length_c   1.000
_cell.angle_alpha   90.00
_cell.angle_beta   90.00
_cell.angle_gamma   90.00
#
_symmetry.space_group_name_H-M   'P 1'
#
loop_
_entity.id
_entity.type
_entity.pdbx_description
1 polymer ?
#
loop_
_entity_poly.entity_id
_entity_poly.type
_entity_poly.pdbx_seq_one_letter_code
_entity_poly.pdbx_strand_id
1 'polypeptide(L)'
;MRTRLMAAAVLASATVLAGCQTVIDGTATRTPDSSFTEPEFPTPRPSRPTTAPPSTSAPTPTPTRPRPPGGEVLRPQNGYVFIQTKSGKTRCQLDEQEVGCESAFTDAPVIDGMPANGVRLSADGELSWVVGNLGAIPAVTLDYRTYSALGWTIEATESGTRFTNDATGRGMVVRIEGVESF
;
A
#
# COMPACT_ATOMS: atom_id res chain seq x y z
N MET A 1 -49.17 46.68 -22.33
CA MET A 1 -49.60 45.64 -21.36
C MET A 1 -48.92 44.30 -21.65
N ARG A 2 -47.61 44.14 -21.35
CA ARG A 2 -46.95 42.82 -21.29
C ARG A 2 -45.81 42.75 -20.25
N THR A 3 -45.69 43.79 -19.42
CA THR A 3 -44.72 43.93 -18.33
C THR A 3 -45.17 43.28 -17.02
N ARG A 4 -46.28 42.52 -17.02
CA ARG A 4 -46.83 41.82 -15.84
C ARG A 4 -46.69 40.29 -15.88
N LEU A 5 -45.89 39.76 -16.80
CA LEU A 5 -45.59 38.32 -16.89
C LEU A 5 -44.17 37.96 -16.44
N MET A 6 -43.34 38.95 -16.09
CA MET A 6 -41.96 38.76 -15.61
C MET A 6 -41.82 38.74 -14.08
N ALA A 7 -42.93 38.80 -13.32
CA ALA A 7 -42.91 38.92 -11.86
C ALA A 7 -43.35 37.64 -11.11
N ALA A 8 -43.61 36.52 -11.81
CA ALA A 8 -44.21 35.33 -11.21
C ALA A 8 -43.33 34.07 -11.24
N ALA A 9 -42.07 34.14 -11.72
CA ALA A 9 -41.20 32.95 -11.84
C ALA A 9 -39.85 33.09 -11.12
N VAL A 10 -39.68 34.08 -10.23
CA VAL A 10 -38.42 34.33 -9.48
C VAL A 10 -38.58 34.04 -7.97
N LEU A 11 -39.67 33.40 -7.53
CA LEU A 11 -39.99 33.22 -6.10
C LEU A 11 -40.36 31.77 -5.71
N ALA A 12 -39.61 30.79 -6.20
CA ALA A 12 -39.72 29.40 -5.73
C ALA A 12 -38.34 28.82 -5.38
N SER A 13 -37.56 29.59 -4.62
CA SER A 13 -36.28 29.19 -4.06
C SER A 13 -36.42 29.14 -2.54
N ALA A 14 -36.93 28.02 -2.00
CA ALA A 14 -36.78 27.71 -0.58
C ALA A 14 -37.14 26.25 -0.30
N THR A 15 -36.16 25.50 0.22
CA THR A 15 -36.31 24.38 1.17
C THR A 15 -37.06 23.15 0.66
N VAL A 16 -36.49 21.93 0.57
CA VAL A 16 -36.01 21.12 1.70
C VAL A 16 -34.94 20.12 1.20
N LEU A 17 -33.69 20.26 1.65
CA LEU A 17 -32.71 19.18 1.63
C LEU A 17 -32.89 18.37 2.92
N ALA A 18 -33.83 17.43 2.94
CA ALA A 18 -33.90 16.42 4.00
C ALA A 18 -32.90 15.32 3.65
N GLY A 19 -31.64 15.52 4.04
CA GLY A 19 -30.63 14.47 3.99
C GLY A 19 -30.98 13.38 5.00
N CYS A 20 -31.22 12.16 4.51
CA CYS A 20 -31.26 10.97 5.35
C CYS A 20 -29.83 10.64 5.82
N GLN A 21 -29.38 11.31 6.88
CA GLN A 21 -28.15 10.92 7.59
C GLN A 21 -28.56 10.17 8.87
N THR A 22 -28.42 8.85 8.85
CA THR A 22 -28.57 8.02 10.05
C THR A 22 -27.25 8.08 10.82
N VAL A 23 -27.08 9.11 11.64
CA VAL A 23 -26.02 9.15 12.65
C VAL A 23 -26.49 8.27 13.81
N ILE A 24 -25.72 7.23 14.12
CA ILE A 24 -25.95 6.37 15.28
C ILE A 24 -25.01 6.88 16.36
N ASP A 25 -25.51 7.73 17.25
CA ASP A 25 -24.78 8.09 18.47
C ASP A 25 -24.85 6.90 19.43
N GLY A 26 -23.74 6.16 19.51
CA GLY A 26 -23.55 5.08 20.48
C GLY A 26 -22.27 5.33 21.28
N THR A 27 -22.40 5.65 22.57
CA THR A 27 -21.28 5.55 23.49
C THR A 27 -21.07 4.07 23.83
N ALA A 28 -19.89 3.52 23.54
CA ALA A 28 -19.55 2.15 23.92
C ALA A 28 -19.44 2.06 25.45
N THR A 29 -20.49 1.59 26.12
CA THR A 29 -20.44 1.26 27.55
C THR A 29 -20.03 -0.20 27.71
N ARG A 30 -18.78 -0.45 28.13
CA ARG A 30 -18.35 -1.74 28.64
C ARG A 30 -18.75 -1.84 30.11
N THR A 31 -19.69 -2.71 30.44
CA THR A 31 -19.93 -3.12 31.83
C THR A 31 -18.65 -3.84 32.31
N PRO A 32 -18.10 -3.55 33.50
CA PRO A 32 -16.97 -4.31 33.99
C PRO A 32 -17.39 -5.78 34.18
N ASP A 33 -16.73 -6.68 33.45
CA ASP A 33 -16.87 -8.12 33.63
C ASP A 33 -16.18 -8.53 34.94
N SER A 34 -16.80 -8.21 36.07
CA SER A 34 -16.42 -8.79 37.35
C SER A 34 -17.31 -10.01 37.61
N SER A 35 -16.68 -11.19 37.61
CA SER A 35 -17.16 -12.50 38.09
C SER A 35 -17.58 -13.57 37.07
N PHE A 36 -16.74 -13.86 36.07
CA PHE A 36 -16.74 -15.18 35.45
C PHE A 36 -15.42 -15.90 35.75
N THR A 37 -15.42 -16.68 36.83
CA THR A 37 -14.37 -17.69 37.08
C THR A 37 -14.72 -18.93 36.28
N GLU A 38 -13.87 -19.28 35.32
CA GLU A 38 -14.00 -20.52 34.53
C GLU A 38 -13.75 -21.74 35.43
N PRO A 39 -14.68 -22.73 35.48
CA PRO A 39 -14.46 -23.94 36.26
C PRO A 39 -13.45 -24.84 35.54
N GLU A 40 -12.34 -25.14 36.23
CA GLU A 40 -11.28 -25.99 35.71
C GLU A 40 -11.66 -27.48 35.82
N PHE A 41 -11.94 -28.11 34.68
CA PHE A 41 -12.16 -29.55 34.59
C PHE A 41 -10.89 -30.23 34.05
N PRO A 42 -10.18 -31.05 34.85
CA PRO A 42 -8.97 -31.72 34.37
C PRO A 42 -9.33 -32.87 33.41
N THR A 43 -8.97 -32.72 32.14
CA THR A 43 -9.07 -33.80 31.14
C THR A 43 -7.78 -34.63 31.14
N PRO A 44 -7.84 -35.96 31.37
CA PRO A 44 -6.65 -36.81 31.28
C PRO A 44 -6.09 -36.82 29.84
N ARG A 45 -4.79 -36.56 29.70
CA ARG A 45 -4.06 -36.67 28.43
C ARG A 45 -3.80 -38.15 28.10
N PRO A 46 -4.21 -38.68 26.93
CA PRO A 46 -3.85 -40.03 26.53
C PRO A 46 -2.35 -40.15 26.25
N SER A 47 -1.72 -41.23 26.71
CA SER A 47 -0.34 -41.57 26.37
C SER A 47 -0.25 -42.02 24.91
N ARG A 48 0.57 -41.31 24.12
CA ARG A 48 0.87 -41.64 22.71
C ARG A 48 1.83 -42.84 22.64
N PRO A 49 1.60 -43.86 21.78
CA PRO A 49 2.58 -44.91 21.52
C PRO A 49 3.83 -44.32 20.85
N THR A 50 5.01 -44.77 21.28
CA THR A 50 6.30 -44.40 20.67
C THR A 50 6.47 -45.15 19.35
N THR A 51 6.35 -44.45 18.22
CA THR A 51 6.75 -44.95 16.90
C THR A 51 8.23 -44.62 16.67
N ALA A 52 8.97 -45.56 16.09
CA ALA A 52 10.39 -45.43 15.73
C ALA A 52 10.67 -44.17 14.87
N PRO A 53 11.88 -43.59 14.96
CA PRO A 53 12.23 -42.38 14.21
C PRO A 53 12.22 -42.64 12.69
N PRO A 54 11.62 -41.75 11.88
CA PRO A 54 11.74 -41.84 10.43
C PRO A 54 13.17 -41.48 10.01
N SER A 55 13.69 -42.22 9.05
CA SER A 55 14.94 -41.89 8.34
C SER A 55 14.79 -40.53 7.67
N THR A 56 15.52 -39.53 8.15
CA THR A 56 15.59 -38.19 7.54
C THR A 56 16.23 -38.29 6.16
N SER A 57 15.40 -38.23 5.12
CA SER A 57 15.88 -37.83 3.79
C SER A 57 16.26 -36.35 3.85
N ALA A 58 17.52 -36.04 3.56
CA ALA A 58 18.00 -34.66 3.51
C ALA A 58 17.15 -33.82 2.55
N PRO A 59 16.74 -32.60 2.93
CA PRO A 59 16.02 -31.73 2.01
C PRO A 59 16.95 -31.29 0.88
N THR A 60 16.48 -31.46 -0.36
CA THR A 60 17.07 -30.87 -1.56
C THR A 60 17.27 -29.37 -1.34
N PRO A 61 18.45 -28.78 -1.62
CA PRO A 61 18.63 -27.34 -1.50
C PRO A 61 17.70 -26.64 -2.50
N THR A 62 16.72 -25.90 -1.98
CA THR A 62 16.01 -24.88 -2.77
C THR A 62 17.07 -23.93 -3.32
N PRO A 63 17.03 -23.54 -4.61
CA PRO A 63 17.92 -22.50 -5.11
C PRO A 63 17.64 -21.23 -4.29
N THR A 64 18.53 -20.94 -3.35
CA THR A 64 18.52 -19.68 -2.62
C THR A 64 18.91 -18.63 -3.65
N ARG A 65 17.93 -17.90 -4.17
CA ARG A 65 18.20 -16.70 -4.94
C ARG A 65 19.10 -15.82 -4.04
N PRO A 66 20.25 -15.33 -4.52
CA PRO A 66 21.12 -14.51 -3.70
C PRO A 66 20.31 -13.34 -3.13
N ARG A 67 20.17 -13.28 -1.80
CA ARG A 67 19.63 -12.10 -1.13
C ARG A 67 20.52 -10.93 -1.56
N PRO A 68 19.99 -9.89 -2.22
CA PRO A 68 20.83 -8.80 -2.66
C PRO A 68 21.55 -8.18 -1.46
N PRO A 69 22.80 -7.74 -1.66
CA PRO A 69 23.68 -7.37 -0.57
C PRO A 69 23.15 -6.16 0.21
N GLY A 70 22.99 -6.34 1.53
CA GLY A 70 23.39 -5.37 2.56
C GLY A 70 22.85 -3.94 2.51
N GLY A 71 21.74 -3.65 1.83
CA GLY A 71 21.10 -2.34 1.86
C GLY A 71 20.49 -2.00 3.22
N GLU A 72 20.36 -0.71 3.55
CA GLU A 72 19.68 -0.28 4.77
C GLU A 72 18.22 -0.73 4.77
N VAL A 73 17.74 -1.28 5.89
CA VAL A 73 16.36 -1.75 6.02
C VAL A 73 15.48 -0.58 6.48
N LEU A 74 14.57 -0.15 5.60
CA LEU A 74 13.58 0.87 5.92
C LEU A 74 12.44 0.25 6.73
N ARG A 75 12.09 0.90 7.85
CA ARG A 75 11.05 0.39 8.75
C ARG A 75 9.67 0.90 8.33
N PRO A 76 8.65 0.01 8.30
CA PRO A 76 7.29 0.42 8.01
C PRO A 76 6.67 1.21 9.15
N GLN A 77 5.75 2.10 8.79
CA GLN A 77 4.83 2.79 9.68
C GLN A 77 3.41 2.40 9.28
N ASN A 78 2.69 1.71 10.17
CA ASN A 78 1.35 1.18 9.91
C ASN A 78 1.27 0.28 8.65
N GLY A 79 2.30 -0.53 8.40
CA GLY A 79 2.36 -1.44 7.26
C GLY A 79 2.90 -0.82 5.97
N TYR A 80 3.20 0.48 5.96
CA TYR A 80 3.68 1.20 4.77
C TYR A 80 5.07 1.79 4.93
N VAL A 81 5.80 1.89 3.84
CA VAL A 81 7.05 2.67 3.76
C VAL A 81 6.87 3.77 2.74
N PHE A 82 7.15 5.01 3.15
CA PHE A 82 7.10 6.19 2.28
C PHE A 82 8.53 6.66 2.02
N ILE A 83 8.88 6.82 0.75
CA ILE A 83 10.21 7.25 0.31
C ILE A 83 10.10 8.40 -0.69
N GLN A 84 11.18 9.17 -0.77
CA GLN A 84 11.37 10.20 -1.78
C GLN A 84 12.77 10.08 -2.35
N THR A 85 12.90 10.25 -3.67
CA THR A 85 14.23 10.30 -4.30
C THR A 85 15.02 11.50 -3.80
N LYS A 86 16.36 11.42 -3.84
CA LYS A 86 17.25 12.52 -3.43
C LYS A 86 16.92 13.86 -4.10
N SER A 87 16.45 13.82 -5.34
CA SER A 87 16.07 15.01 -6.13
C SER A 87 14.71 15.60 -5.74
N GLY A 88 13.92 14.88 -4.95
CA GLY A 88 12.56 15.27 -4.57
C GLY A 88 11.50 15.04 -5.65
N LYS A 89 11.90 14.64 -6.86
CA LYS A 89 11.01 14.57 -8.04
C LYS A 89 10.05 13.39 -8.05
N THR A 90 10.36 12.33 -7.31
CA THR A 90 9.57 11.11 -7.27
C THR A 90 9.38 10.68 -5.82
N ARG A 91 8.14 10.33 -5.47
CA ARG A 91 7.76 9.80 -4.16
C ARG A 91 7.09 8.46 -4.34
N CYS A 92 7.36 7.52 -3.44
CA CYS A 92 6.73 6.21 -3.51
C CYS A 92 6.22 5.76 -2.16
N GLN A 93 5.12 5.04 -2.18
CA GLN A 93 4.57 4.25 -1.09
C GLN A 93 4.76 2.78 -1.41
N LEU A 94 5.19 2.00 -0.43
CA LEU A 94 5.39 0.57 -0.54
C LEU A 94 4.60 -0.13 0.57
N ASP A 95 4.00 -1.26 0.22
CA ASP A 95 3.62 -2.32 1.17
C ASP A 95 4.14 -3.68 0.66
N GLU A 96 3.72 -4.78 1.27
CA GLU A 96 4.15 -6.13 0.85
C GLU A 96 3.59 -6.53 -0.53
N GLN A 97 2.48 -5.93 -0.97
CA GLN A 97 1.72 -6.30 -2.16
C GLN A 97 2.07 -5.43 -3.36
N GLU A 98 2.40 -4.16 -3.16
CA GLU A 98 2.62 -3.22 -4.25
C GLU A 98 3.57 -2.06 -3.93
N VAL A 99 4.08 -1.46 -5.00
CA VAL A 99 4.79 -0.18 -4.99
C VAL A 99 4.01 0.82 -5.83
N GLY A 100 3.56 1.90 -5.20
CA GLY A 100 2.94 3.05 -5.86
C GLY A 100 3.88 4.24 -5.88
N CYS A 101 4.22 4.76 -7.05
CA CYS A 101 5.08 5.93 -7.20
C CYS A 101 4.35 7.08 -7.89
N GLU A 102 4.52 8.29 -7.36
CA GLU A 102 4.06 9.56 -7.94
C GLU A 102 5.27 10.36 -8.44
N SER A 103 5.16 10.89 -9.67
CA SER A 103 6.19 11.70 -10.32
C SER A 103 5.57 12.65 -11.33
N ALA A 104 6.29 13.72 -11.68
CA ALA A 104 5.98 14.55 -12.84
C ALA A 104 6.53 13.90 -14.11
N PHE A 105 5.87 12.82 -14.57
CA PHE A 105 6.29 12.08 -15.75
C PHE A 105 6.21 12.94 -17.02
N THR A 106 7.25 12.91 -17.87
CA THR A 106 7.27 13.67 -19.13
C THR A 106 6.48 13.00 -20.23
N ASP A 107 6.43 11.67 -20.23
CA ASP A 107 5.84 10.84 -21.29
C ASP A 107 4.77 9.90 -20.72
N ALA A 108 3.92 10.41 -19.82
CA ALA A 108 2.83 9.63 -19.23
C ALA A 108 1.64 9.46 -20.19
N PRO A 109 0.95 8.30 -20.15
CA PRO A 109 -0.31 8.11 -20.86
C PRO A 109 -1.40 8.99 -20.26
N VAL A 110 -2.46 9.22 -21.03
CA VAL A 110 -3.65 9.93 -20.58
C VAL A 110 -4.68 8.93 -20.04
N ILE A 111 -5.14 9.15 -18.81
CA ILE A 111 -6.21 8.39 -18.15
C ILE A 111 -7.33 9.38 -17.84
N ASP A 112 -8.54 9.08 -18.29
CA ASP A 112 -9.73 9.92 -18.08
C ASP A 112 -9.52 11.41 -18.46
N GLY A 113 -8.74 11.65 -19.52
CA GLY A 113 -8.44 12.99 -20.02
C GLY A 113 -7.31 13.73 -19.30
N MET A 114 -6.66 13.11 -18.30
CA MET A 114 -5.52 13.68 -17.58
C MET A 114 -4.24 12.86 -17.78
N PRO A 115 -3.07 13.48 -17.97
CA PRO A 115 -1.80 12.74 -17.92
C PRO A 115 -1.64 12.03 -16.57
N ALA A 116 -1.30 10.75 -16.59
CA ALA A 116 -1.04 10.00 -15.38
C ALA A 116 0.16 10.60 -14.62
N ASN A 117 0.00 10.80 -13.32
CA ASN A 117 1.08 11.27 -12.45
C ASN A 117 1.57 10.17 -11.49
N GLY A 118 0.99 8.98 -11.56
CA GLY A 118 1.39 7.84 -10.76
C GLY A 118 1.48 6.54 -11.55
N VAL A 119 2.26 5.62 -11.00
CA VAL A 119 2.35 4.23 -11.42
C VAL A 119 2.21 3.33 -10.20
N ARG A 120 1.62 2.16 -10.40
CA ARG A 120 1.48 1.13 -9.38
C ARG A 120 1.92 -0.20 -9.95
N LEU A 121 2.78 -0.89 -9.21
CA LEU A 121 3.33 -2.19 -9.55
C LEU A 121 2.97 -3.19 -8.45
N SER A 122 2.31 -4.28 -8.80
CA SER A 122 2.09 -5.40 -7.86
C SER A 122 3.34 -6.25 -7.67
N ALA A 123 3.39 -7.03 -6.59
CA ALA A 123 4.44 -8.00 -6.30
C ALA A 123 4.63 -9.04 -7.43
N ASP A 124 3.56 -9.33 -8.17
CA ASP A 124 3.58 -10.26 -9.31
C ASP A 124 4.02 -9.61 -10.64
N GLY A 125 4.29 -8.30 -10.63
CA GLY A 125 4.78 -7.54 -11.78
C GLY A 125 3.69 -6.92 -12.65
N GLU A 126 2.45 -6.83 -12.17
CA GLU A 126 1.39 -6.13 -12.90
C GLU A 126 1.55 -4.61 -12.73
N LEU A 127 1.75 -3.91 -13.85
CA LEU A 127 1.94 -2.47 -13.87
C LEU A 127 0.66 -1.76 -14.33
N SER A 128 0.24 -0.74 -13.57
CA SER A 128 -0.91 0.12 -13.89
C SER A 128 -0.54 1.59 -13.72
N TRP A 129 -0.94 2.41 -14.67
CA TRP A 129 -0.84 3.87 -14.55
C TRP A 129 -2.05 4.41 -13.80
N VAL A 130 -1.86 5.44 -12.99
CA VAL A 130 -2.91 6.05 -12.17
C VAL A 130 -2.83 7.57 -12.18
N VAL A 131 -3.98 8.21 -11.98
CA VAL A 131 -4.08 9.63 -11.60
C VAL A 131 -4.41 9.65 -10.11
N GLY A 132 -3.49 10.12 -9.29
CA GLY A 132 -3.62 10.05 -7.84
C GLY A 132 -2.75 11.06 -7.11
N ASN A 133 -2.85 11.12 -5.78
CA ASN A 133 -2.03 12.00 -4.96
C ASN A 133 -1.67 11.25 -3.67
N LEU A 134 -0.37 11.04 -3.42
CA LEU A 134 0.13 10.36 -2.21
C LEU A 134 0.05 11.25 -0.96
N GLY A 135 -0.43 12.48 -1.08
CA GLY A 135 -0.54 13.45 0.01
C GLY A 135 0.81 13.95 0.50
N ALA A 136 0.80 14.80 1.52
CA ALA A 136 2.02 15.36 2.13
C ALA A 136 2.53 14.49 3.30
N ILE A 137 2.51 13.16 3.15
CA ILE A 137 2.98 12.22 4.17
C ILE A 137 4.52 12.28 4.27
N PRO A 138 5.10 12.35 5.49
CA PRO A 138 6.55 12.30 5.68
C PRO A 138 7.17 11.06 5.02
N ALA A 139 8.22 11.27 4.24
CA ALA A 139 8.89 10.22 3.50
C ALA A 139 10.38 10.21 3.83
N VAL A 140 11.00 9.03 3.82
CA VAL A 140 12.44 8.89 3.94
C VAL A 140 13.08 9.32 2.63
N THR A 141 13.94 10.34 2.67
CA THR A 141 14.74 10.73 1.51
C THR A 141 15.84 9.71 1.28
N LEU A 142 15.88 9.12 0.10
CA LEU A 142 16.91 8.15 -0.29
C LEU A 142 18.19 8.87 -0.75
N ASP A 143 19.33 8.31 -0.38
CA ASP A 143 20.62 8.53 -1.05
C ASP A 143 20.80 7.54 -2.20
N TYR A 144 21.83 7.75 -3.03
CA TYR A 144 22.13 6.85 -4.14
C TYR A 144 22.83 5.57 -3.66
N ARG A 145 22.02 4.64 -3.16
CA ARG A 145 22.44 3.33 -2.67
C ARG A 145 21.25 2.37 -2.61
N THR A 146 21.52 1.15 -2.18
CA THR A 146 20.51 0.10 -2.04
C THR A 146 19.85 0.12 -0.66
N TYR A 147 18.54 -0.11 -0.64
CA TYR A 147 17.70 -0.25 0.54
C TYR A 147 16.85 -1.53 0.41
N SER A 148 16.26 -1.95 1.52
CA SER A 148 15.24 -3.01 1.52
C SER A 148 14.06 -2.61 2.40
N ALA A 149 12.85 -2.97 1.98
CA ALA A 149 11.64 -2.73 2.76
C ALA A 149 10.54 -3.68 2.31
N LEU A 150 9.84 -4.33 3.25
CA LEU A 150 8.59 -5.07 2.98
C LEU A 150 8.68 -6.10 1.83
N GLY A 151 9.81 -6.81 1.71
CA GLY A 151 10.03 -7.78 0.64
C GLY A 151 10.42 -7.17 -0.71
N TRP A 152 10.77 -5.89 -0.74
CA TRP A 152 11.31 -5.18 -1.90
C TRP A 152 12.76 -4.79 -1.70
N THR A 153 13.57 -5.04 -2.72
CA THR A 153 14.88 -4.41 -2.90
C THR A 153 14.72 -3.12 -3.69
N ILE A 154 15.29 -2.03 -3.17
CA ILE A 154 15.20 -0.69 -3.73
C ILE A 154 16.61 -0.22 -4.08
N GLU A 155 16.90 -0.02 -5.37
CA GLU A 155 18.17 0.53 -5.83
C GLU A 155 17.94 1.96 -6.32
N ALA A 156 18.37 2.94 -5.51
CA ALA A 156 18.25 4.35 -5.85
C ALA A 156 19.52 4.83 -6.56
N THR A 157 19.36 5.39 -7.75
CA THR A 157 20.45 5.99 -8.54
C THR A 157 20.04 7.37 -9.06
N GLU A 158 20.96 8.07 -9.71
CA GLU A 158 20.66 9.32 -10.42
C GLU A 158 19.72 9.11 -11.62
N SER A 159 19.79 7.94 -12.26
CA SER A 159 19.02 7.60 -13.46
C SER A 159 17.62 7.05 -13.19
N GLY A 160 17.29 6.75 -11.94
CA GLY A 160 15.98 6.23 -11.55
C GLY A 160 16.03 5.45 -10.24
N THR A 161 14.87 4.94 -9.84
CA THR A 161 14.78 4.03 -8.70
C THR A 161 14.25 2.69 -9.19
N ARG A 162 15.01 1.62 -8.96
CA ARG A 162 14.61 0.26 -9.28
C ARG A 162 13.98 -0.39 -8.05
N PHE A 163 12.80 -0.94 -8.22
CA PHE A 163 12.13 -1.79 -7.24
C PHE A 163 12.13 -3.21 -7.77
N THR A 164 12.53 -4.16 -6.93
CA THR A 164 12.47 -5.59 -7.23
C THR A 164 11.80 -6.30 -6.08
N ASN A 165 10.72 -7.03 -6.34
CA ASN A 165 10.13 -7.91 -5.35
C ASN A 165 11.07 -9.09 -5.12
N ASP A 166 11.42 -9.36 -3.87
CA ASP A 166 12.43 -10.36 -3.53
C ASP A 166 11.93 -11.79 -3.81
N ALA A 167 10.61 -12.02 -3.68
CA ALA A 167 10.00 -13.33 -3.85
C ALA A 167 9.79 -13.70 -5.33
N THR A 168 9.30 -12.76 -6.15
CA THR A 168 8.97 -13.03 -7.56
C THR A 168 10.09 -12.62 -8.51
N GLY A 169 10.99 -11.73 -8.08
CA GLY A 169 11.99 -11.11 -8.92
C GLY A 169 11.45 -10.14 -9.95
N ARG A 170 10.15 -9.83 -9.89
CA ARG A 170 9.47 -8.83 -10.71
C ARG A 170 9.70 -7.43 -10.18
N GLY A 171 9.58 -6.43 -11.04
CA GLY A 171 9.90 -5.08 -10.61
C GLY A 171 9.63 -4.00 -11.62
N MET A 172 10.07 -2.79 -11.27
CA MET A 172 10.07 -1.65 -12.18
C MET A 172 11.27 -0.73 -11.94
N VAL A 173 11.67 0.01 -12.97
CA VAL A 173 12.51 1.20 -12.85
C VAL A 173 11.63 2.42 -13.08
N VAL A 174 11.52 3.29 -12.07
CA VAL A 174 10.79 4.57 -12.16
C VAL A 174 11.77 5.74 -12.31
N ARG A 175 11.46 6.64 -13.24
CA ARG A 175 12.19 7.89 -13.49
C ARG A 175 11.23 8.93 -14.08
N ILE A 176 11.66 10.19 -14.19
CA ILE A 176 10.77 11.24 -14.71
C ILE A 176 10.42 11.02 -16.19
N GLU A 177 11.28 10.34 -16.93
CA GLU A 177 11.08 9.99 -18.34
C GLU A 177 10.07 8.85 -18.52
N GLY A 178 9.70 8.14 -17.45
CA GLY A 178 8.72 7.07 -17.51
C GLY A 178 9.04 5.88 -16.61
N VAL A 179 8.42 4.74 -16.92
CA VAL A 179 8.49 3.53 -16.11
C VAL A 179 8.72 2.32 -17.01
N GLU A 180 9.54 1.40 -16.54
CA GLU A 180 9.85 0.14 -17.24
C GLU A 180 9.75 -1.03 -16.26
N SER A 181 8.87 -2.00 -16.53
CA SER A 181 8.66 -3.20 -15.71
C SER A 181 9.41 -4.43 -16.24
N PHE A 182 9.71 -5.38 -15.36
CA PHE A 182 10.37 -6.66 -15.70
C PHE A 182 9.84 -7.82 -14.84
#